data_AF-A0A5N5LN63-F1
#
_entry.id   AF-A0A5N5LN63-F1
#
_cell.length_a   1.000
_cell.length_b   1.000
_cell.length_c   1.000
_cell.angle_alpha   90.00
_cell.angle_beta   90.00
_cell.angle_gamma   90.00
#
_symmetry.space_group_name_H-M   'P 1'
#
loop_
_entity.id
_entity.type
_entity.pdbx_description
1 polymer ?
#
loop_
_entity_poly.entity_id
_entity_poly.type
_entity_poly.pdbx_seq_one_letter_code
_entity_poly.pdbx_strand_id
1 'polypeptide(L)'
;MSGPSKKVVDVAFKASRTIDWDGMAKLLVSDEARKEFATLRRAFNEVNSQLETKFSQEPEPIDWEYYRKGIGTRLVDMYKQAYESIEIPKFQDKVTPEYKPKFDQLSVELKEAEQQSLKESERLEKEIAEVQELKTKVGTMTAEEYFEKHPELKKKFDDEIRNDNWGY
;
A
#
# COMPACT_ATOMS: atom_id res chain seq x y z
N MET A 1 -32.21 19.11 -1.85
CA MET A 1 -32.10 17.72 -1.35
C MET A 1 -30.62 17.34 -1.39
N SER A 2 -29.92 17.45 -0.25
CA SER A 2 -28.48 17.13 -0.14
C SER A 2 -28.28 15.64 -0.38
N GLY A 3 -27.76 15.27 -1.56
CA GLY A 3 -27.72 13.89 -2.05
C GLY A 3 -26.63 13.01 -1.40
N PRO A 4 -26.75 11.68 -1.55
CA PRO A 4 -25.76 10.70 -1.08
C PRO A 4 -24.33 10.95 -1.61
N SER A 5 -24.19 11.63 -2.75
CA SER A 5 -22.90 12.03 -3.35
C SER A 5 -22.07 12.91 -2.41
N LYS A 6 -22.70 13.85 -1.70
CA LYS A 6 -22.02 14.76 -0.76
C LYS A 6 -21.41 14.00 0.42
N LYS A 7 -22.12 12.98 0.91
CA LYS A 7 -21.64 12.10 1.99
C LYS A 7 -20.45 11.23 1.56
N VAL A 8 -20.43 10.74 0.31
CA VAL A 8 -19.32 9.92 -0.20
C VAL A 8 -18.06 10.76 -0.39
N VAL A 9 -18.20 11.99 -0.92
CA VAL A 9 -17.10 12.95 -1.07
C VAL A 9 -16.52 13.34 0.30
N ASP A 10 -17.36 13.64 1.28
CA ASP A 10 -16.92 13.98 2.66
C ASP A 10 -16.21 12.81 3.36
N VAL A 11 -16.66 11.57 3.14
CA VAL A 11 -16.02 10.36 3.72
C VAL A 11 -14.68 10.08 3.05
N ALA A 12 -14.59 10.17 1.72
CA ALA A 12 -13.34 10.01 0.98
C ALA A 12 -12.31 11.10 1.37
N PHE A 13 -12.76 12.34 1.56
CA PHE A 13 -11.94 13.47 2.00
C PHE A 13 -11.41 13.33 3.43
N LYS A 14 -12.24 12.81 4.35
CA LYS A 14 -11.79 12.52 5.71
C LYS A 14 -10.79 11.37 5.73
N ALA A 15 -11.01 10.33 4.93
CA ALA A 15 -10.08 9.23 4.79
C ALA A 15 -8.74 9.70 4.20
N SER A 16 -8.75 10.55 3.17
CA SER A 16 -7.53 11.03 2.49
C SER A 16 -6.61 11.86 3.39
N ARG A 17 -7.18 12.71 4.26
CA ARG A 17 -6.42 13.50 5.24
C ARG A 17 -5.80 12.68 6.38
N THR A 18 -6.27 11.45 6.59
CA THR A 18 -5.82 10.59 7.70
C THR A 18 -4.74 9.60 7.27
N ILE A 19 -4.41 9.52 5.97
CA ILE A 19 -3.38 8.61 5.47
C ILE A 19 -2.00 9.24 5.69
N ASP A 20 -1.19 8.60 6.54
CA ASP A 20 0.22 8.95 6.72
C ASP A 20 1.09 8.42 5.56
N TRP A 21 1.08 9.15 4.46
CA TRP A 21 1.88 8.84 3.28
C TRP A 21 3.39 8.86 3.55
N ASP A 22 3.84 9.72 4.47
CA ASP A 22 5.27 9.89 4.76
C ASP A 22 5.78 8.78 5.68
N GLY A 23 4.95 8.28 6.59
CA GLY A 23 5.22 7.07 7.38
C GLY A 23 5.28 5.81 6.51
N MET A 24 4.32 5.64 5.59
CA MET A 24 4.30 4.52 4.65
C MET A 24 5.52 4.52 3.72
N ALA A 25 5.93 5.69 3.21
CA ALA A 25 7.11 5.80 2.35
C ALA A 25 8.42 5.38 3.03
N LYS A 26 8.53 5.58 4.36
CA LYS A 26 9.72 5.19 5.14
C LYS A 26 9.85 3.68 5.33
N LEU A 27 8.72 2.95 5.31
CA LEU A 27 8.71 1.49 5.43
C LEU A 27 9.10 0.80 4.11
N LEU A 28 9.10 1.53 2.99
CA LEU A 28 9.51 1.01 1.69
C LEU A 28 11.05 1.06 1.58
N VAL A 29 11.65 -0.12 1.44
CA VAL A 29 13.10 -0.30 1.40
C VAL A 29 13.65 -0.30 -0.04
N SER A 30 12.85 -0.68 -1.03
CA SER A 30 13.26 -0.70 -2.44
C SER A 30 12.92 0.61 -3.16
N ASP A 31 13.83 1.06 -4.04
CA ASP A 31 13.65 2.29 -4.81
C ASP A 31 12.50 2.19 -5.82
N GLU A 32 12.27 1.00 -6.37
CA GLU A 32 11.12 0.72 -7.24
C GLU A 32 9.79 0.87 -6.49
N ALA A 33 9.69 0.32 -5.27
CA ALA A 33 8.47 0.45 -4.48
C ALA A 33 8.21 1.91 -4.07
N ARG A 34 9.25 2.69 -3.76
CA ARG A 34 9.12 4.13 -3.49
C ARG A 34 8.60 4.90 -4.70
N LYS A 35 9.05 4.55 -5.90
CA LYS A 35 8.62 5.18 -7.15
C LYS A 35 7.16 4.87 -7.49
N GLU A 36 6.76 3.60 -7.36
CA GLU A 36 5.37 3.19 -7.55
C GLU A 36 4.44 3.80 -6.48
N PHE A 37 4.89 3.88 -5.23
CA PHE A 37 4.15 4.52 -4.15
C PHE A 37 3.98 6.03 -4.35
N ALA A 38 4.99 6.73 -4.85
CA ALA A 38 4.88 8.14 -5.20
C ALA A 38 3.88 8.36 -6.34
N THR A 39 3.85 7.45 -7.31
CA THR A 39 2.89 7.45 -8.42
C THR A 39 1.47 7.23 -7.92
N LEU A 40 1.28 6.28 -6.99
CA LEU A 40 0.00 6.02 -6.33
C LEU A 40 -0.50 7.25 -5.54
N ARG A 41 0.37 7.86 -4.72
CA ARG A 41 0.04 9.08 -3.97
C ARG A 41 -0.42 10.21 -4.90
N ARG A 42 0.28 10.39 -6.03
CA ARG A 42 -0.09 11.39 -7.03
C ARG A 42 -1.46 11.11 -7.65
N ALA A 43 -1.68 9.87 -8.11
CA ALA A 43 -2.97 9.47 -8.70
C ALA A 43 -4.12 9.66 -7.70
N PHE A 44 -3.91 9.31 -6.43
CA PHE A 44 -4.89 9.50 -5.37
C PHE A 44 -5.22 10.98 -5.11
N ASN A 45 -4.19 11.82 -5.02
CA ASN A 45 -4.38 13.27 -4.84
C ASN A 45 -5.07 13.91 -6.04
N GLU A 46 -4.75 13.48 -7.26
CA GLU A 46 -5.38 13.95 -8.49
C GLU A 46 -6.87 13.59 -8.53
N VAL A 47 -7.22 12.34 -8.21
CA VAL A 47 -8.62 11.90 -8.13
C VAL A 47 -9.38 12.68 -7.05
N ASN A 48 -8.81 12.84 -5.85
CA ASN A 48 -9.45 13.61 -4.77
C ASN A 48 -9.65 15.07 -5.16
N SER A 49 -8.62 15.71 -5.73
CA SER A 49 -8.71 17.10 -6.19
C SER A 49 -9.77 17.27 -7.27
N GLN A 50 -9.88 16.34 -8.23
CA GLN A 50 -10.93 16.36 -9.24
C GLN A 50 -12.31 16.17 -8.63
N LEU A 51 -12.45 15.27 -7.64
CA LEU A 51 -13.71 15.04 -6.93
C LEU A 51 -14.18 16.31 -6.19
N GLU A 52 -13.28 16.97 -5.48
CA GLU A 52 -13.54 18.21 -4.75
C GLU A 52 -13.89 19.38 -5.68
N THR A 53 -13.07 19.59 -6.72
CA THR A 53 -13.17 20.80 -7.53
C THR A 53 -14.23 20.72 -8.62
N LYS A 54 -14.44 19.55 -9.24
CA LYS A 54 -15.31 19.41 -10.41
C LYS A 54 -16.65 18.74 -10.10
N PHE A 55 -16.70 17.83 -9.13
CA PHE A 55 -17.88 17.01 -8.86
C PHE A 55 -18.59 17.35 -7.54
N SER A 56 -17.94 18.10 -6.65
CA SER A 56 -18.56 18.58 -5.41
C SER A 56 -19.22 19.96 -5.53
N GLN A 57 -19.01 20.66 -6.64
CA GLN A 57 -19.78 21.86 -6.96
C GLN A 57 -21.15 21.40 -7.46
N GLU A 58 -22.18 21.52 -6.62
CA GLU A 58 -23.55 21.41 -7.10
C GLU A 58 -23.74 22.47 -8.20
N PRO A 59 -24.27 22.12 -9.39
CA PRO A 59 -24.50 23.11 -10.44
C PRO A 59 -25.35 24.23 -9.87
N GLU A 60 -24.96 25.49 -10.13
CA GLU A 60 -25.69 26.65 -9.61
C GLU A 60 -27.18 26.55 -9.95
N PRO A 61 -28.09 26.79 -8.99
CA PRO A 61 -29.52 26.72 -9.24
C PRO A 61 -29.90 27.64 -10.40
N ILE A 62 -30.44 27.07 -11.47
CA ILE A 62 -30.86 27.83 -12.64
C ILE A 62 -32.04 28.73 -12.24
N ASP A 63 -31.89 30.05 -12.39
CA ASP A 63 -32.97 31.02 -12.18
C ASP A 63 -33.92 31.06 -13.39
N TRP A 64 -34.86 30.12 -13.40
CA TRP A 64 -35.86 30.00 -14.46
C TRP A 64 -36.80 31.22 -14.56
N GLU A 65 -36.98 32.01 -13.50
CA GLU A 65 -37.86 33.19 -13.51
C GLU A 65 -37.21 34.37 -14.23
N TYR A 66 -35.90 34.56 -14.06
CA TYR A 66 -35.13 35.55 -14.81
C TYR A 66 -35.20 35.30 -16.32
N TYR A 67 -34.98 34.05 -16.74
CA TYR A 67 -35.04 33.69 -18.17
C TYR A 67 -36.46 33.76 -18.75
N ARG A 68 -37.49 33.46 -17.94
CA ARG A 68 -38.91 33.60 -18.37
C ARG A 68 -39.26 35.03 -18.76
N LYS A 69 -38.67 36.04 -18.11
CA LYS A 69 -38.90 37.47 -18.41
C LYS A 69 -38.20 37.93 -19.71
N GLY A 70 -37.06 37.35 -20.05
CA GLY A 70 -36.25 37.80 -21.20
C GLY A 70 -36.56 37.10 -22.53
N ILE A 71 -36.88 35.80 -22.51
CA ILE A 71 -36.91 34.95 -23.72
C ILE A 71 -38.31 34.36 -23.98
N GLY A 72 -39.23 34.49 -23.00
CA GLY A 72 -40.60 34.00 -23.07
C GLY A 72 -40.79 32.64 -22.39
N THR A 73 -41.96 32.46 -21.78
CA THR A 73 -42.32 31.31 -20.92
C THR A 73 -42.23 29.96 -21.61
N ARG A 74 -42.63 29.87 -22.88
CA ARG A 74 -42.74 28.59 -23.61
C ARG A 74 -41.39 27.90 -23.82
N LEU A 75 -40.34 28.66 -24.13
CA LEU A 75 -39.01 28.10 -24.38
C LEU A 75 -38.36 27.67 -23.06
N VAL A 76 -38.48 28.51 -22.02
CA VAL A 76 -37.89 28.25 -20.70
C VAL A 76 -38.55 27.04 -20.02
N ASP A 77 -39.85 26.84 -20.21
CA ASP A 77 -40.57 25.67 -19.68
C ASP A 77 -40.15 24.37 -20.37
N MET A 78 -39.90 24.39 -21.69
CA MET A 78 -39.35 23.23 -22.40
C MET A 78 -37.95 22.85 -21.89
N TYR A 79 -37.07 23.83 -21.66
CA TYR A 79 -35.73 23.58 -21.12
C TYR A 79 -35.75 23.12 -19.67
N LYS A 80 -36.66 23.65 -18.84
CA LYS A 80 -36.88 23.18 -17.48
C LYS A 80 -37.31 21.72 -17.46
N GLN A 81 -38.26 21.35 -18.32
CA GLN A 81 -38.75 19.97 -18.44
C GLN A 81 -37.66 19.02 -18.94
N ALA A 82 -36.87 19.46 -19.93
CA ALA A 82 -35.71 18.70 -20.42
C ALA A 82 -34.64 18.52 -19.33
N TYR A 83 -34.33 19.58 -18.56
CA TYR A 83 -33.36 19.52 -17.47
C TYR A 83 -33.80 18.59 -16.33
N GLU A 84 -35.07 18.63 -15.95
CA GLU A 84 -35.65 17.73 -14.94
C GLU A 84 -35.75 16.28 -15.45
N SER A 85 -35.85 16.06 -16.76
CA SER A 85 -35.86 14.72 -17.37
C SER A 85 -34.47 14.08 -17.53
N ILE A 86 -33.39 14.85 -17.35
CA ILE A 86 -32.03 14.31 -17.38
C ILE A 86 -31.78 13.52 -16.08
N GLU A 87 -32.01 12.22 -16.15
CA GLU A 87 -31.57 11.30 -15.11
C GLU A 87 -30.04 11.13 -15.21
N ILE A 88 -29.31 11.69 -14.24
CA ILE A 88 -27.87 11.45 -14.13
C ILE A 88 -27.67 9.96 -13.86
N PRO A 89 -26.97 9.21 -14.75
CA PRO A 89 -26.70 7.80 -14.51
C PRO A 89 -25.91 7.66 -13.21
N LYS A 90 -26.52 7.02 -12.20
CA LYS A 90 -25.83 6.68 -10.97
C LYS A 90 -24.72 5.69 -11.34
N PHE A 91 -23.47 6.07 -11.07
CA PHE A 91 -22.31 5.21 -11.28
C PHE A 91 -22.55 3.85 -10.60
N GLN A 92 -22.67 2.78 -11.39
CA GLN A 92 -22.72 1.42 -10.87
C GLN A 92 -21.29 0.99 -10.58
N ASP A 93 -20.94 0.97 -9.30
CA ASP A 93 -19.63 0.55 -8.83
C ASP A 93 -19.42 -0.96 -9.04
N LYS A 94 -18.80 -1.31 -10.18
CA LYS A 94 -18.36 -2.67 -10.52
C LYS A 94 -16.94 -2.97 -10.02
N VAL A 95 -16.26 -1.99 -9.43
CA VAL A 95 -14.83 -2.06 -9.10
C VAL A 95 -14.65 -2.58 -7.68
N THR A 96 -15.43 -2.08 -6.71
CA THR A 96 -15.36 -2.53 -5.31
C THR A 96 -15.49 -4.06 -5.09
N PRO A 97 -16.31 -4.84 -5.84
CA PRO A 97 -16.38 -6.29 -5.69
C PRO A 97 -15.15 -7.04 -6.20
N GLU A 98 -14.44 -6.50 -7.20
CA GLU A 98 -13.31 -7.17 -7.84
C GLU A 98 -12.01 -7.02 -7.03
N TYR A 99 -11.85 -5.89 -6.34
CA TYR A 99 -10.63 -5.59 -5.59
C TYR A 99 -10.65 -6.10 -4.14
N LYS A 100 -11.83 -6.35 -3.56
CA LYS A 100 -11.97 -6.99 -2.24
C LYS A 100 -11.22 -8.33 -2.13
N PRO A 101 -11.44 -9.32 -3.02
CA PRO A 101 -10.75 -10.61 -2.90
C PRO A 101 -9.24 -10.49 -3.12
N LYS A 102 -8.78 -9.57 -3.97
CA LYS A 102 -7.35 -9.31 -4.17
C LYS A 102 -6.71 -8.69 -2.92
N PHE A 103 -7.42 -7.79 -2.24
CA PHE A 103 -6.97 -7.19 -1.00
C PHE A 103 -6.95 -8.20 0.17
N ASP A 104 -7.95 -9.08 0.23
CA ASP A 104 -8.02 -10.14 1.23
C ASP A 104 -6.87 -11.15 1.05
N GLN A 105 -6.52 -11.51 -0.19
CA GLN A 105 -5.34 -12.33 -0.48
C GLN A 105 -4.04 -11.65 -0.05
N LEU A 106 -3.86 -10.37 -0.37
CA LEU A 106 -2.68 -9.61 0.03
C LEU A 106 -2.56 -9.51 1.57
N SER A 107 -3.69 -9.46 2.27
CA SER A 107 -3.73 -9.44 3.74
C SER A 107 -3.30 -10.76 4.37
N VAL A 108 -3.51 -11.89 3.68
CA VAL A 108 -3.00 -13.20 4.11
C VAL A 108 -1.50 -13.28 3.87
N GLU A 109 -1.03 -12.87 2.69
CA GLU A 109 0.40 -12.84 2.35
C GLU A 109 1.20 -11.94 3.30
N LEU A 110 0.66 -10.78 3.67
CA LEU A 110 1.29 -9.89 4.66
C LEU A 110 1.46 -10.56 6.03
N LYS A 111 0.46 -11.33 6.48
CA LYS A 111 0.54 -12.06 7.77
C LYS A 111 1.56 -13.20 7.70
N GLU A 112 1.65 -13.88 6.57
CA GLU A 112 2.67 -14.93 6.36
C GLU A 112 4.08 -14.33 6.32
N ALA A 113 4.26 -13.21 5.61
CA ALA A 113 5.53 -12.49 5.55
C ALA A 113 5.94 -11.94 6.93
N GLU A 114 5.00 -11.42 7.72
CA GLU A 114 5.25 -10.98 9.11
C GLU A 114 5.74 -12.16 9.97
N GLN A 115 5.07 -13.32 9.90
CA GLN A 115 5.49 -14.50 10.65
C GLN A 115 6.86 -15.02 10.20
N GLN A 116 7.17 -14.98 8.91
CA GLN A 116 8.50 -15.33 8.40
C GLN A 116 9.55 -14.34 8.89
N SER A 117 9.28 -13.04 8.81
CA SER A 117 10.17 -11.98 9.30
C SER A 117 10.47 -12.10 10.80
N LEU A 118 9.47 -12.46 11.61
CA LEU A 118 9.68 -12.72 13.04
C LEU A 118 10.58 -13.94 13.27
N LYS A 119 10.35 -15.04 12.56
CA LYS A 119 11.19 -16.25 12.67
C LYS A 119 12.63 -15.99 12.22
N GLU A 120 12.82 -15.26 11.13
CA GLU A 120 14.16 -14.88 10.67
C GLU A 120 14.83 -13.92 11.67
N SER A 121 14.08 -12.99 12.28
CA SER A 121 14.64 -12.12 13.32
C SER A 121 15.08 -12.92 14.55
N GLU A 122 14.27 -13.87 15.03
CA GLU A 122 14.65 -14.75 16.14
C GLU A 122 15.88 -15.61 15.81
N ARG A 123 16.00 -16.08 14.57
CA ARG A 123 17.18 -16.81 14.09
C ARG A 123 18.42 -15.90 14.06
N LEU A 124 18.29 -14.70 13.51
CA LEU A 124 19.38 -13.72 13.44
C LEU A 124 19.82 -13.28 14.84
N GLU A 125 18.90 -13.11 15.79
CA GLU A 125 19.27 -12.80 17.19
C GLU A 125 20.08 -13.94 17.83
N LYS A 126 19.71 -15.21 17.60
CA LYS A 126 20.50 -16.36 18.05
C LYS A 126 21.88 -16.37 17.41
N GLU A 127 21.96 -16.14 16.10
CA GLU A 127 23.23 -16.08 15.37
C GLU A 127 24.10 -14.92 15.85
N ILE A 128 23.53 -13.75 16.14
CA ILE A 128 24.25 -12.62 16.72
C ILE A 128 24.79 -12.98 18.11
N ALA A 129 24.00 -13.63 18.96
CA ALA A 129 24.45 -14.08 20.27
C ALA A 129 25.59 -15.09 20.16
N GLU A 130 25.46 -16.08 19.27
CA GLU A 130 26.52 -17.05 18.98
C GLU A 130 27.79 -16.37 18.44
N VAL A 131 27.66 -15.43 17.50
CA VAL A 131 28.79 -14.67 16.94
C VAL A 131 29.44 -13.78 17.99
N GLN A 132 28.69 -13.19 18.91
CA GLN A 132 29.25 -12.40 20.02
C GLN A 132 29.99 -13.29 21.03
N GLU A 133 29.43 -14.46 21.36
CA GLU A 133 30.11 -15.45 22.17
C GLU A 133 31.38 -15.98 21.49
N LEU A 134 31.32 -16.25 20.19
CA LEU A 134 32.48 -16.66 19.41
C LEU A 134 33.50 -15.52 19.37
N LYS A 135 33.12 -14.26 19.15
CA LYS A 135 34.06 -13.13 19.15
C LYS A 135 34.81 -12.99 20.47
N THR A 136 34.13 -13.23 21.59
CA THR A 136 34.75 -13.16 22.93
C THR A 136 35.60 -14.40 23.21
N LYS A 137 35.17 -15.58 22.77
CA LYS A 137 35.86 -16.85 22.99
C LYS A 137 36.97 -17.11 21.97
N VAL A 138 36.95 -16.57 20.75
CA VAL A 138 37.95 -16.83 19.68
C VAL A 138 39.38 -16.46 20.11
N GLY A 139 39.55 -15.50 21.02
CA GLY A 139 40.86 -15.19 21.60
C GLY A 139 41.39 -16.24 22.59
N THR A 140 40.53 -17.13 23.09
CA THR A 140 40.84 -18.10 24.18
C THR A 140 40.37 -19.53 23.90
N MET A 141 39.58 -19.76 22.86
CA MET A 141 38.95 -21.05 22.52
C MET A 141 39.94 -21.91 21.74
N THR A 142 40.10 -23.16 22.14
CA THR A 142 40.99 -24.10 21.46
C THR A 142 40.37 -24.58 20.16
N ALA A 143 41.21 -25.06 19.23
CA ALA A 143 40.74 -25.59 17.95
C ALA A 143 39.78 -26.76 18.15
N GLU A 144 39.99 -27.60 19.17
CA GLU A 144 39.08 -28.69 19.53
C GLU A 144 37.68 -28.19 19.94
N GLU A 145 37.58 -27.14 20.77
CA GLU A 145 36.28 -26.57 21.20
C GLU A 145 35.51 -25.94 20.03
N TYR A 146 36.20 -25.43 19.01
CA TYR A 146 35.58 -24.93 17.77
C TYR A 146 35.06 -26.08 16.89
N PHE A 147 35.82 -27.18 16.76
CA PHE A 147 35.42 -28.36 16.00
C PHE A 147 34.29 -29.16 16.66
N GLU A 148 34.16 -29.12 17.99
CA GLU A 148 33.02 -29.71 18.70
C GLU A 148 31.71 -28.98 18.41
N LYS A 149 31.75 -27.65 18.29
CA LYS A 149 30.57 -26.82 17.96
C LYS A 149 30.23 -26.85 16.46
N HIS A 150 31.21 -27.12 15.61
CA HIS A 150 31.03 -27.22 14.16
C HIS A 150 31.56 -28.56 13.62
N PRO A 151 30.86 -29.68 13.89
CA PRO A 151 31.29 -31.01 13.44
C PRO A 151 31.29 -31.16 11.91
N GLU A 152 30.54 -30.31 11.20
CA GLU A 152 30.57 -30.23 9.74
C GLU A 152 31.89 -29.71 9.19
N LEU A 153 32.54 -28.76 9.89
CA LEU A 153 33.86 -28.27 9.51
C LEU A 153 34.90 -29.37 9.72
N LYS A 154 34.83 -30.07 10.86
CA LYS A 154 35.74 -31.20 11.14
C LYS A 154 35.66 -32.28 10.05
N LYS A 155 34.45 -32.66 9.64
CA LYS A 155 34.27 -33.63 8.54
C LYS A 155 34.82 -33.13 7.21
N LYS A 156 34.62 -31.85 6.87
CA LYS A 156 35.21 -31.26 5.66
C LYS A 156 36.73 -31.30 5.69
N PHE A 157 37.36 -30.93 6.82
CA PHE A 157 38.80 -31.04 6.98
C PHE A 157 39.28 -32.49 6.88
N ASP A 158 38.60 -33.44 7.53
CA ASP A 158 38.94 -34.86 7.45
C ASP A 158 38.79 -35.41 6.02
N ASP A 159 37.79 -34.96 5.27
CA ASP A 159 37.55 -35.36 3.87
C ASP A 159 38.55 -34.70 2.91
N GLU A 160 38.95 -33.45 3.14
CA GLU A 160 40.01 -32.76 2.38
C GLU A 160 41.39 -33.41 2.62
N ILE A 161 41.70 -33.78 3.87
CA ILE A 161 42.91 -34.53 4.23
C ILE A 161 42.88 -35.93 3.60
N ARG A 162 41.73 -36.62 3.62
CA ARG A 162 41.59 -37.96 3.02
C ARG A 162 41.73 -37.92 1.49
N ASN A 163 41.34 -36.81 0.86
CA ASN A 163 41.38 -36.62 -0.59
C ASN A 163 42.66 -35.92 -1.07
N ASP A 164 43.68 -35.75 -0.21
CA ASP A 164 44.93 -35.04 -0.49
C ASP A 164 44.73 -33.63 -1.09
N ASN A 165 43.63 -32.97 -0.73
CA ASN A 165 43.29 -31.65 -1.25
C ASN A 165 43.90 -30.54 -0.37
N TRP A 166 45.23 -30.37 -0.49
CA TRP A 166 46.00 -29.43 0.33
C TRP A 166 46.05 -27.99 -0.22
N GLY A 167 45.26 -27.68 -1.26
CA GLY A 167 45.13 -26.32 -1.81
C GLY A 167 46.32 -25.82 -2.61
N TYR A 168 46.83 -26.64 -3.55
CA TYR A 168 47.73 -26.15 -4.61
C TYR A 168 47.02 -25.27 -5.64
#